data_AF-D0N3U5-F1
#
_entry.id   AF-D0N3U5-F1
#
_cell.length_a   1.000
_cell.length_b   1.000
_cell.length_c   1.000
_cell.angle_alpha   90.00
_cell.angle_beta   90.00
_cell.angle_gamma   90.00
#
_symmetry.space_group_name_H-M   'P 1'
#
loop_
_entity.id
_entity.type
_entity.pdbx_description
1 polymer ?
#
loop_
_entity_poly.entity_id
_entity_poly.type
_entity_poly.pdbx_seq_one_letter_code
_entity_poly.pdbx_strand_id
1 'polypeptide(L)'
;MSPLKILIASWNVGNTMPPKDSKLLTEWIPEGGGDFDVIAVGLQESTYKTEKVSENLVRADRWHTSNVKAEKQEEEGIETEPPTLNSSTDVIVKRSRTKKSMRKMTRMVRQLSSNLRDTVGDTHDYPFSKQIYLHLGESYGLAGKVELMEMRLFVYVHERNIVCDVEKLAVPTGLGSVIGNKGGLLFKCVVENTSLCFASCHLAAHQDQKFLDKRNSDCATILGAQFGQKNVSIDHQFDHCFWFGDLNYRLDLSYSAPRQRNHEKHCAEVMTLVRAKKWAALNQNDQLKHQVEGKKALTGWELPPALFPPTFKRVRHTLDEYLLERVPSYCDRVLYKSLPGLRGSLKLQRFSCFEAIATSDHKPIAAAFQVNQTPQINSGSAENSTLVEISELIGKDLLGLDIAGLSDPYVKFYSTPSNAVQVDTSGSHPSTVTISNTCSPMWKDDQVPKLHILCDNERDVKHVHLTLVIMDYDATSKDDLMGAASVPLDKFCQSRPRFISFEVPVVLNGKAAGTLTGKIRVTLPGQATAPAEETGPQLIRVAGCHCILS
;
A
#
# COMPACT_ATOMS: atom_id res chain seq x y z
N MET A 1 4.01 21.59 -6.69
CA MET A 1 4.91 20.44 -6.89
C MET A 1 4.44 19.68 -8.11
N SER A 2 5.35 19.15 -8.93
CA SER A 2 4.95 18.28 -10.05
C SER A 2 4.38 16.97 -9.53
N PRO A 3 3.31 16.42 -10.12
CA PRO A 3 2.79 15.11 -9.74
C PRO A 3 3.86 14.04 -9.94
N LEU A 4 3.93 13.07 -9.02
CA LEU A 4 4.74 11.87 -9.16
C LEU A 4 4.14 10.97 -10.25
N LYS A 5 5.00 10.29 -11.00
CA LYS A 5 4.62 9.25 -11.96
C LYS A 5 5.04 7.89 -11.40
N ILE A 6 4.10 6.96 -11.28
CA ILE A 6 4.35 5.64 -10.70
C ILE A 6 4.04 4.56 -11.74
N LEU A 7 4.97 3.64 -11.96
CA LEU A 7 4.77 2.44 -12.76
C LEU A 7 4.65 1.22 -11.83
N ILE A 8 3.51 0.52 -11.92
CA ILE A 8 3.31 -0.79 -11.31
C ILE A 8 3.46 -1.83 -12.42
N ALA A 9 4.51 -2.64 -12.38
CA ALA A 9 4.77 -3.72 -13.32
C ALA A 9 4.63 -5.07 -12.62
N SER A 10 3.90 -6.02 -13.21
CA SER A 10 3.75 -7.35 -12.63
C SER A 10 3.79 -8.46 -13.65
N TRP A 11 4.40 -9.59 -13.26
CA TRP A 11 4.49 -10.76 -14.11
C TRP A 11 4.75 -12.05 -13.30
N ASN A 12 3.85 -13.03 -13.45
CA ASN A 12 4.19 -14.42 -13.15
C ASN A 12 5.11 -14.97 -14.26
N VAL A 13 6.40 -15.16 -13.95
CA VAL A 13 7.40 -15.52 -14.97
C VAL A 13 7.46 -17.02 -15.25
N GLY A 14 6.60 -17.83 -14.60
CA GLY A 14 6.46 -19.26 -14.88
C GLY A 14 7.78 -20.03 -14.75
N ASN A 15 8.61 -19.65 -13.77
CA ASN A 15 9.94 -20.17 -13.48
C ASN A 15 10.90 -20.13 -14.69
N THR A 16 10.70 -19.16 -15.59
CA THR A 16 11.45 -19.01 -16.84
C THR A 16 12.08 -17.64 -16.92
N MET A 17 13.36 -17.61 -17.31
CA MET A 17 14.08 -16.35 -17.50
C MET A 17 13.31 -15.45 -18.48
N PRO A 18 13.12 -14.17 -18.11
CA PRO A 18 12.67 -13.13 -19.01
C PRO A 18 13.52 -13.05 -20.28
N PRO A 19 12.96 -12.51 -21.37
CA PRO A 19 13.70 -12.39 -22.62
C PRO A 19 14.98 -11.56 -22.41
N LYS A 20 16.08 -12.01 -23.02
CA LYS A 20 17.34 -11.26 -23.06
C LYS A 20 17.27 -10.03 -23.99
N ASP A 21 16.30 -10.02 -24.91
CA ASP A 21 16.07 -8.90 -25.82
C ASP A 21 15.60 -7.67 -25.02
N SER A 22 16.46 -6.67 -24.94
CA SER A 22 16.18 -5.44 -24.21
C SER A 22 15.02 -4.65 -24.82
N LYS A 23 14.70 -4.83 -26.11
CA LYS A 23 13.54 -4.17 -26.74
C LYS A 23 12.23 -4.67 -26.15
N LEU A 24 12.10 -5.98 -25.97
CA LEU A 24 10.91 -6.56 -25.33
C LEU A 24 10.77 -6.08 -23.88
N LEU A 25 11.88 -6.00 -23.14
CA LEU A 25 11.86 -5.47 -21.78
C LEU A 25 11.49 -3.97 -21.76
N THR A 26 12.00 -3.18 -22.73
CA THR A 26 11.71 -1.73 -22.90
C THR A 26 10.23 -1.45 -23.07
N GLU A 27 9.50 -2.30 -23.80
CA GLU A 27 8.06 -2.14 -23.95
C GLU A 27 7.34 -2.22 -22.60
N TRP A 28 7.72 -3.19 -21.77
CA TRP A 28 7.11 -3.43 -20.47
C TRP A 28 7.53 -2.40 -19.42
N ILE A 29 8.85 -2.22 -19.25
CA ILE A 29 9.48 -1.26 -18.35
C ILE A 29 10.38 -0.40 -19.23
N PRO A 30 10.13 0.92 -19.37
CA PRO A 30 10.95 1.76 -20.24
C PRO A 30 12.44 1.71 -19.88
N GLU A 31 13.30 1.65 -20.90
CA GLU A 31 14.74 1.77 -20.74
C GLU A 31 15.08 3.12 -20.08
N GLY A 32 16.01 3.11 -19.12
CA GLY A 32 16.30 4.27 -18.29
C GLY A 32 15.15 4.68 -17.37
N GLY A 33 14.15 3.82 -17.15
CA GLY A 33 12.95 4.09 -16.34
C GLY A 33 11.95 5.09 -16.95
N GLY A 34 12.26 5.67 -18.11
CA GLY A 34 11.41 6.66 -18.78
C GLY A 34 11.25 7.93 -17.94
N ASP A 35 10.02 8.38 -17.75
CA ASP A 35 9.70 9.58 -16.97
C ASP A 35 9.13 9.27 -15.57
N PHE A 36 9.11 7.99 -15.16
CA PHE A 36 8.55 7.54 -13.89
C PHE A 36 9.41 7.96 -12.69
N ASP A 37 8.79 8.39 -11.60
CA ASP A 37 9.46 8.68 -10.34
C ASP A 37 9.67 7.42 -9.50
N VAL A 38 8.71 6.49 -9.55
CA VAL A 38 8.71 5.24 -8.80
C VAL A 38 8.33 4.09 -9.74
N ILE A 39 9.09 2.99 -9.68
CA ILE A 39 8.81 1.78 -10.45
C ILE A 39 8.77 0.59 -9.47
N ALA A 40 7.60 -0.01 -9.31
CA ALA A 40 7.42 -1.22 -8.52
C ALA A 40 7.27 -2.43 -9.44
N VAL A 41 8.13 -3.44 -9.28
CA VAL A 41 8.16 -4.68 -10.08
C VAL A 41 7.85 -5.88 -9.20
N GLY A 42 6.68 -6.48 -9.39
CA GLY A 42 6.22 -7.67 -8.66
C GLY A 42 6.25 -8.93 -9.52
N LEU A 43 7.01 -9.93 -9.10
CA LEU A 43 7.22 -11.19 -9.80
C LEU A 43 6.71 -12.37 -9.00
N GLN A 44 6.13 -13.36 -9.69
CA GLN A 44 5.69 -14.64 -9.14
C GLN A 44 6.30 -15.79 -9.94
N GLU A 45 6.42 -16.97 -9.33
CA GLU A 45 7.10 -18.15 -9.92
C GLU A 45 8.45 -17.76 -10.51
N SER A 46 9.23 -17.07 -9.70
CA SER A 46 10.40 -16.35 -10.18
C SER A 46 11.70 -17.08 -9.87
N THR A 47 11.68 -18.41 -9.77
CA THR A 47 12.88 -19.23 -9.57
C THR A 47 13.34 -19.81 -10.90
N TYR A 48 14.62 -19.63 -11.22
CA TYR A 48 15.18 -20.13 -12.48
C TYR A 48 16.02 -21.36 -12.22
N LYS A 49 15.81 -22.42 -13.00
CA LYS A 49 16.73 -23.55 -13.01
C LYS A 49 18.05 -23.07 -13.61
N THR A 50 19.13 -23.12 -12.84
CA THR A 50 20.48 -23.03 -13.40
C THR A 50 20.65 -24.22 -14.35
N GLU A 51 20.84 -23.95 -15.64
CA GLU A 51 21.35 -24.98 -16.54
C GLU A 51 22.67 -25.47 -15.94
N LYS A 52 22.82 -26.78 -15.75
CA LYS A 52 24.13 -27.37 -15.46
C LYS A 52 25.02 -27.05 -16.67
N VAL A 53 25.80 -25.98 -16.56
CA VAL A 53 26.90 -25.74 -17.49
C VAL A 53 27.76 -26.99 -17.42
N SER A 54 27.84 -27.72 -18.53
CA SER A 54 28.73 -28.87 -18.64
C SER A 54 30.15 -28.42 -18.28
N GLU A 55 30.84 -29.20 -17.45
CA GLU A 55 32.18 -28.92 -16.91
C GLU A 55 33.29 -28.73 -17.97
N ASN A 56 32.95 -28.67 -19.25
CA ASN A 56 33.90 -28.53 -20.35
C ASN A 56 34.30 -27.09 -20.69
N LEU A 57 33.68 -26.07 -20.06
CA LEU A 57 34.05 -24.66 -20.27
C LEU A 57 34.95 -24.06 -19.18
N VAL A 58 35.16 -24.75 -18.05
CA VAL A 58 36.04 -24.28 -16.94
C VAL A 58 37.53 -24.63 -17.17
N ARG A 59 37.86 -25.35 -18.25
CA ARG A 59 39.26 -25.71 -18.59
C ARG A 59 39.99 -24.67 -19.44
N ALA A 60 39.30 -23.69 -20.01
CA ALA A 60 39.93 -22.69 -20.90
C ALA A 60 40.55 -21.49 -20.16
N ASP A 61 40.14 -21.22 -18.91
CA ASP A 61 40.52 -19.98 -18.20
C ASP A 61 41.68 -20.16 -17.20
N ARG A 62 42.29 -21.36 -17.14
CA ARG A 62 43.44 -21.63 -16.24
C ARG A 62 44.81 -21.37 -16.86
N TRP A 63 44.90 -20.87 -18.10
CA TRP A 63 46.19 -20.67 -18.78
C TRP A 63 46.71 -19.23 -18.81
N HIS A 64 45.99 -18.25 -18.24
CA HIS A 64 46.39 -16.83 -18.34
C HIS A 64 46.63 -16.07 -17.02
N THR A 65 46.64 -16.74 -15.87
CA THR A 65 47.04 -16.12 -14.59
C THR A 65 48.08 -16.93 -13.86
N SER A 66 49.28 -16.97 -14.43
CA SER A 66 50.51 -17.29 -13.69
C SER A 66 51.69 -16.59 -14.36
N ASN A 67 51.99 -15.38 -13.89
CA ASN A 67 53.34 -14.85 -13.70
C ASN A 67 53.31 -13.34 -13.43
N VAL A 68 53.02 -12.96 -12.18
CA VAL A 68 53.67 -11.79 -11.58
C VAL A 68 54.04 -12.17 -10.15
N LYS A 69 55.33 -12.37 -9.92
CA LYS A 69 55.95 -12.58 -8.61
C LYS A 69 55.99 -11.25 -7.85
N ALA A 70 55.66 -11.26 -6.57
CA ALA A 70 56.04 -10.22 -5.62
C ALA A 70 56.70 -10.89 -4.42
N GLU A 71 57.97 -10.53 -4.19
CA GLU A 71 58.82 -10.97 -3.10
C GLU A 71 58.39 -10.34 -1.77
N LYS A 72 58.56 -11.11 -0.69
CA LYS A 72 58.35 -10.69 0.71
C LYS A 72 59.70 -10.29 1.32
N GLN A 73 59.71 -9.18 2.07
CA GLN A 73 60.62 -8.89 3.18
C GLN A 73 59.72 -8.36 4.31
N GLU A 74 59.48 -9.16 5.36
CA GLU A 74 60.20 -9.23 6.64
C GLU A 74 59.95 -8.02 7.56
N GLU A 75 59.27 -8.31 8.66
CA GLU A 75 58.98 -7.44 9.81
C GLU A 75 60.22 -7.33 10.71
N GLU A 76 60.46 -6.14 11.28
CA GLU A 76 61.03 -5.99 12.62
C GLU A 76 60.33 -4.86 13.37
N GLY A 77 60.18 -5.06 14.68
CA GLY A 77 59.26 -4.35 15.55
C GLY A 77 59.71 -2.99 16.08
N ILE A 78 58.86 -2.39 16.91
CA ILE A 78 59.13 -1.95 18.29
C ILE A 78 57.92 -1.16 18.82
N GLU A 79 57.54 -1.45 20.06
CA GLU A 79 56.50 -0.82 20.87
C GLU A 79 56.76 0.67 21.15
N THR A 80 55.72 1.47 21.38
CA THR A 80 55.62 2.37 22.55
C THR A 80 54.25 3.05 22.67
N GLU A 81 53.77 3.14 23.91
CA GLU A 81 52.55 3.79 24.39
C GLU A 81 52.65 5.34 24.48
N PRO A 82 51.53 6.07 24.69
CA PRO A 82 51.39 7.52 24.45
C PRO A 82 51.62 8.40 25.70
N PRO A 83 51.83 9.72 25.55
CA PRO A 83 51.06 10.66 26.40
C PRO A 83 50.72 12.07 25.82
N THR A 84 49.47 12.46 26.08
CA THR A 84 48.87 13.72 26.59
C THR A 84 49.51 15.14 26.51
N LEU A 85 48.63 16.07 26.06
CA LEU A 85 48.22 17.42 26.57
C LEU A 85 48.99 18.75 26.32
N ASN A 86 48.14 19.80 26.17
CA ASN A 86 48.28 21.28 26.37
C ASN A 86 48.84 22.16 25.23
N SER A 87 48.43 23.42 25.01
CA SER A 87 47.23 24.24 25.34
C SER A 87 47.32 25.59 24.58
N SER A 88 46.20 26.34 24.53
CA SER A 88 46.04 27.79 24.21
C SER A 88 46.20 28.20 22.71
N THR A 89 45.56 29.23 22.14
CA THR A 89 44.72 30.35 22.61
C THR A 89 43.81 30.86 21.46
N ASP A 90 42.84 31.72 21.82
CA ASP A 90 41.67 32.28 21.11
C ASP A 90 41.84 32.89 19.71
N VAL A 91 40.76 32.86 18.89
CA VAL A 91 40.06 34.05 18.31
C VAL A 91 38.62 33.68 17.89
N ILE A 92 37.65 34.44 18.40
CA ILE A 92 36.24 34.44 17.99
C ILE A 92 36.08 35.17 16.64
N VAL A 93 35.54 34.49 15.62
CA VAL A 93 34.90 35.15 14.47
C VAL A 93 33.56 34.48 14.17
N LYS A 94 32.46 35.20 14.42
CA LYS A 94 31.11 34.87 13.94
C LYS A 94 31.08 34.90 12.41
N ARG A 95 30.93 33.75 11.73
CA ARG A 95 30.42 33.69 10.34
C ARG A 95 29.55 32.44 10.10
N SER A 96 28.32 32.72 9.67
CA SER A 96 27.42 31.96 8.78
C SER A 96 27.33 30.42 8.92
N ARG A 97 26.14 29.95 9.33
CA ARG A 97 25.70 28.54 9.27
C ARG A 97 25.59 28.07 7.81
N THR A 98 26.69 27.65 7.21
CA THR A 98 26.68 26.94 5.92
C THR A 98 27.74 25.83 5.90
N LYS A 99 27.43 24.73 5.19
CA LYS A 99 28.31 23.58 4.82
C LYS A 99 28.61 22.46 5.84
N LYS A 100 28.43 22.61 7.16
CA LYS A 100 28.69 21.50 8.12
C LYS A 100 27.56 20.46 8.22
N SER A 101 26.30 20.90 8.06
CA SER A 101 25.11 20.00 8.01
C SER A 101 25.09 19.15 6.74
N MET A 102 25.45 19.74 5.59
CA MET A 102 25.58 19.00 4.33
C MET A 102 26.69 17.95 4.39
N ARG A 103 27.86 18.21 5.02
CA ARG A 103 28.90 17.18 5.16
C ARG A 103 28.47 16.00 6.05
N LYS A 104 27.58 16.21 7.02
CA LYS A 104 27.01 15.13 7.85
C LYS A 104 25.96 14.32 7.07
N MET A 105 25.19 14.99 6.21
CA MET A 105 24.21 14.37 5.31
C MET A 105 24.88 13.65 4.12
N THR A 106 25.91 14.22 3.49
CA THR A 106 26.72 13.54 2.45
C THR A 106 27.48 12.36 3.05
N ARG A 107 27.89 12.42 4.33
CA ARG A 107 28.47 11.27 5.03
C ARG A 107 27.41 10.22 5.35
N MET A 108 26.19 10.57 5.76
CA MET A 108 25.09 9.61 5.97
C MET A 108 24.55 9.01 4.67
N VAL A 109 24.41 9.78 3.59
CA VAL A 109 24.06 9.29 2.25
C VAL A 109 25.20 8.44 1.71
N ARG A 110 26.47 8.80 1.95
CA ARG A 110 27.59 7.89 1.68
C ARG A 110 27.56 6.63 2.53
N GLN A 111 27.11 6.69 3.78
CA GLN A 111 27.03 5.57 4.70
C GLN A 111 25.84 4.64 4.38
N LEU A 112 24.71 5.18 3.91
CA LEU A 112 23.61 4.44 3.31
C LEU A 112 24.02 3.85 1.96
N SER A 113 24.73 4.61 1.12
CA SER A 113 25.28 4.11 -0.15
C SER A 113 26.42 3.10 0.05
N SER A 114 27.17 3.16 1.16
CA SER A 114 28.24 2.20 1.49
C SER A 114 27.64 0.95 2.10
N ASN A 115 26.60 1.07 2.94
CA ASN A 115 25.81 -0.09 3.38
C ASN A 115 25.03 -0.72 2.21
N LEU A 116 24.68 0.06 1.18
CA LEU A 116 24.17 -0.43 -0.11
C LEU A 116 25.27 -1.04 -1.00
N ARG A 117 26.53 -0.56 -0.92
CA ARG A 117 27.67 -1.14 -1.65
C ARG A 117 28.19 -2.43 -1.02
N ASP A 118 28.13 -2.57 0.30
CA ASP A 118 28.43 -3.83 0.98
C ASP A 118 27.31 -4.89 0.76
N THR A 119 26.15 -4.47 0.24
CA THR A 119 25.10 -5.35 -0.30
C THR A 119 25.13 -5.48 -1.82
N VAL A 120 26.07 -4.86 -2.56
CA VAL A 120 26.23 -5.09 -4.02
C VAL A 120 26.64 -6.54 -4.32
N GLY A 121 27.28 -7.21 -3.35
CA GLY A 121 27.53 -8.66 -3.40
C GLY A 121 26.26 -9.52 -3.32
N ASP A 122 25.28 -9.13 -2.49
CA ASP A 122 24.08 -9.93 -2.18
C ASP A 122 22.81 -9.51 -2.97
N THR A 123 22.77 -8.30 -3.53
CA THR A 123 21.56 -7.75 -4.20
C THR A 123 21.27 -8.34 -5.58
N HIS A 124 22.21 -9.08 -6.17
CA HIS A 124 22.13 -9.58 -7.54
C HIS A 124 22.18 -11.12 -7.65
N ASP A 125 21.97 -11.85 -6.56
CA ASP A 125 21.85 -13.33 -6.58
C ASP A 125 20.71 -13.83 -7.47
N TYR A 126 19.78 -12.94 -7.80
CA TYR A 126 18.69 -13.19 -8.72
C TYR A 126 18.99 -12.63 -10.11
N PRO A 127 19.18 -13.46 -11.16
CA PRO A 127 19.63 -13.00 -12.48
C PRO A 127 18.79 -11.88 -13.09
N PHE A 128 17.48 -11.89 -12.88
CA PHE A 128 16.59 -10.89 -13.45
C PHE A 128 16.59 -9.56 -12.69
N SER A 129 16.94 -9.52 -11.39
CA SER A 129 17.12 -8.23 -10.69
C SER A 129 18.26 -7.43 -11.32
N LYS A 130 19.34 -8.11 -11.69
CA LYS A 130 20.48 -7.50 -12.40
C LYS A 130 20.08 -6.95 -13.75
N GLN A 131 19.28 -7.69 -14.51
CA GLN A 131 18.79 -7.22 -15.80
C GLN A 131 17.94 -5.95 -15.64
N ILE A 132 17.02 -5.91 -14.67
CA ILE A 132 16.20 -4.71 -14.39
C ILE A 132 17.08 -3.53 -13.96
N TYR A 133 18.01 -3.75 -13.04
CA TYR A 133 18.91 -2.70 -12.55
C TYR A 133 19.71 -2.05 -13.69
N LEU A 134 20.32 -2.87 -14.55
CA LEU A 134 21.04 -2.38 -15.72
C LEU A 134 20.13 -1.67 -16.73
N HIS A 135 18.89 -2.16 -16.88
CA HIS A 135 17.90 -1.59 -17.79
C HIS A 135 17.38 -0.21 -17.34
N LEU A 136 17.26 0.01 -16.03
CA LEU A 136 16.85 1.30 -15.46
C LEU A 136 17.99 2.33 -15.39
N GLY A 137 19.24 1.87 -15.32
CA GLY A 137 20.41 2.74 -15.27
C GLY A 137 20.66 3.41 -13.91
N GLU A 138 21.70 4.24 -13.84
CA GLU A 138 22.23 4.77 -12.57
C GLU A 138 21.32 5.80 -11.89
N SER A 139 20.40 6.43 -12.62
CA SER A 139 19.47 7.42 -12.07
C SER A 139 18.36 6.83 -11.19
N TYR A 140 18.23 5.51 -11.11
CA TYR A 140 17.31 4.83 -10.22
C TYR A 140 18.04 4.08 -9.11
N GLY A 141 17.67 4.37 -7.87
CA GLY A 141 18.07 3.60 -6.70
C GLY A 141 17.05 2.53 -6.36
N LEU A 142 17.50 1.34 -5.95
CA LEU A 142 16.64 0.33 -5.33
C LEU A 142 16.29 0.79 -3.90
N ALA A 143 15.07 1.29 -3.70
CA ALA A 143 14.57 1.67 -2.39
C ALA A 143 14.37 0.45 -1.48
N GLY A 144 14.03 -0.69 -2.07
CA GLY A 144 14.17 -1.98 -1.40
C GLY A 144 13.56 -3.15 -2.15
N LYS A 145 13.78 -4.34 -1.57
CA LYS A 145 13.37 -5.64 -2.08
C LYS A 145 12.70 -6.45 -0.97
N VAL A 146 11.63 -7.16 -1.33
CA VAL A 146 10.92 -8.11 -0.47
C VAL A 146 10.81 -9.43 -1.23
N GLU A 147 11.00 -10.56 -0.54
CA GLU A 147 10.97 -11.89 -1.15
C GLU A 147 10.22 -12.88 -0.26
N LEU A 148 9.56 -13.83 -0.90
CA LEU A 148 8.96 -15.01 -0.26
C LEU A 148 9.00 -16.17 -1.25
N MET A 149 9.94 -17.10 -1.05
CA MET A 149 10.23 -18.20 -1.98
C MET A 149 10.39 -17.70 -3.44
N GLU A 150 9.42 -18.00 -4.30
CA GLU A 150 9.44 -17.65 -5.72
C GLU A 150 8.75 -16.30 -6.01
N MET A 151 8.36 -15.55 -4.99
CA MET A 151 7.80 -14.22 -5.11
C MET A 151 8.85 -13.16 -4.84
N ARG A 152 8.85 -12.09 -5.63
CA ARG A 152 9.79 -10.96 -5.48
C ARG A 152 9.06 -9.64 -5.72
N LEU A 153 9.36 -8.63 -4.91
CA LEU A 153 8.93 -7.25 -5.10
C LEU A 153 10.17 -6.35 -5.05
N PHE A 154 10.40 -5.58 -6.11
CA PHE A 154 11.42 -4.54 -6.17
C PHE A 154 10.74 -3.18 -6.28
N VAL A 155 11.21 -2.20 -5.51
CA VAL A 155 10.76 -0.81 -5.64
C VAL A 155 11.97 0.07 -5.93
N TYR A 156 11.99 0.65 -7.13
CA TYR A 156 13.00 1.59 -7.59
C TYR A 156 12.44 3.01 -7.53
N VAL A 157 13.28 3.96 -7.11
CA VAL A 157 12.94 5.38 -7.04
C VAL A 157 14.01 6.18 -7.77
N HIS A 158 13.59 7.11 -8.62
CA HIS A 158 14.51 8.00 -9.32
C HIS A 158 15.21 8.92 -8.30
N GLU A 159 16.53 9.10 -8.44
CA GLU A 159 17.39 9.88 -7.53
C GLU A 159 16.98 11.35 -7.32
N ARG A 160 16.07 11.87 -8.16
CA ARG A 160 15.52 13.22 -8.04
C ARG A 160 14.50 13.35 -6.90
N ASN A 161 14.02 12.22 -6.38
CA ASN A 161 13.04 12.18 -5.31
C ASN A 161 13.69 11.72 -4.00
N ILE A 162 13.21 12.29 -2.90
CA ILE A 162 13.55 11.87 -1.54
C ILE A 162 12.63 10.72 -1.14
N VAL A 163 13.22 9.65 -0.60
CA VAL A 163 12.49 8.50 -0.04
C VAL A 163 12.84 8.34 1.43
N CYS A 164 11.83 8.12 2.28
CA CYS A 164 12.00 7.84 3.69
C CYS A 164 10.92 6.86 4.21
N ASP A 165 10.95 6.56 5.50
CA ASP A 165 9.97 5.69 6.20
C ASP A 165 9.70 4.35 5.49
N VAL A 166 10.78 3.66 5.14
CA VAL A 166 10.72 2.36 4.45
C VAL A 166 10.48 1.23 5.45
N GLU A 167 9.47 0.42 5.18
CA GLU A 167 9.20 -0.83 5.91
C GLU A 167 8.79 -1.91 4.91
N LYS A 168 9.13 -3.16 5.20
CA LYS A 168 8.84 -4.32 4.35
C LYS A 168 8.38 -5.52 5.16
N LEU A 169 7.44 -6.29 4.60
CA LEU A 169 6.92 -7.50 5.23
C LEU A 169 6.53 -8.53 4.17
N ALA A 170 6.87 -9.80 4.39
CA ALA A 170 6.36 -10.92 3.62
C ALA A 170 5.32 -11.67 4.44
N VAL A 171 4.16 -11.92 3.85
CA VAL A 171 3.01 -12.55 4.51
C VAL A 171 2.69 -13.87 3.79
N PRO A 172 3.11 -15.02 4.31
CA PRO A 172 2.80 -16.32 3.71
C PRO A 172 1.33 -16.70 3.90
N THR A 173 0.70 -17.22 2.84
CA THR A 173 -0.70 -17.67 2.86
C THR A 173 -0.90 -19.07 2.27
N GLY A 174 0.19 -19.78 1.91
CA GLY A 174 0.14 -21.13 1.36
C GLY A 174 -0.37 -22.17 2.35
N LEU A 175 -0.14 -23.47 2.08
CA LEU A 175 -0.70 -24.55 2.90
C LEU A 175 -0.33 -24.34 4.40
N GLY A 176 -1.35 -24.34 5.26
CA GLY A 176 -1.20 -24.08 6.70
C GLY A 176 -0.73 -22.67 7.07
N SER A 177 -0.70 -21.70 6.14
CA SER A 177 -0.08 -20.37 6.29
C SER A 177 1.42 -20.40 6.59
N VAL A 178 2.08 -21.54 6.39
CA VAL A 178 3.51 -21.76 6.68
C VAL A 178 4.31 -21.99 5.40
N ILE A 179 3.71 -22.61 4.36
CA ILE A 179 4.39 -22.82 3.09
C ILE A 179 4.37 -21.51 2.26
N GLY A 180 5.54 -20.92 2.02
CA GLY A 180 5.71 -19.59 1.43
C GLY A 180 5.55 -19.49 -0.10
N ASN A 181 4.91 -20.44 -0.78
CA ASN A 181 4.74 -20.36 -2.24
C ASN A 181 3.54 -19.52 -2.70
N LYS A 182 2.78 -18.98 -1.74
CA LYS A 182 1.64 -18.08 -1.90
C LYS A 182 1.68 -17.05 -0.76
N GLY A 183 1.22 -15.83 -1.03
CA GLY A 183 1.27 -14.77 -0.05
C GLY A 183 1.14 -13.37 -0.62
N GLY A 184 1.56 -12.39 0.19
CA GLY A 184 1.70 -10.99 -0.16
C GLY A 184 3.06 -10.45 0.27
N LEU A 185 3.67 -9.63 -0.59
CA LEU A 185 4.88 -8.88 -0.32
C LEU A 185 4.51 -7.41 -0.18
N LEU A 186 4.69 -6.87 1.02
CA LEU A 186 4.33 -5.52 1.40
C LEU A 186 5.58 -4.65 1.46
N PHE A 187 5.52 -3.48 0.84
CA PHE A 187 6.56 -2.46 0.90
C PHE A 187 5.89 -1.09 1.04
N LYS A 188 6.21 -0.36 2.11
CA LYS A 188 5.78 1.03 2.28
C LYS A 188 6.98 1.95 2.19
N CYS A 189 6.73 3.16 1.72
CA CYS A 189 7.66 4.27 1.79
C CYS A 189 6.91 5.59 1.73
N VAL A 190 7.58 6.67 2.12
CA VAL A 190 7.17 8.02 1.81
C VAL A 190 8.07 8.55 0.71
N VAL A 191 7.49 9.00 -0.40
CA VAL A 191 8.20 9.67 -1.49
C VAL A 191 7.80 11.14 -1.48
N GLU A 192 8.79 12.01 -1.31
CA GLU A 192 8.60 13.41 -0.93
C GLU A 192 7.80 13.52 0.38
N ASN A 193 6.49 13.72 0.29
CA ASN A 193 5.56 13.82 1.41
C ASN A 193 4.36 12.86 1.27
N THR A 194 4.34 12.03 0.22
CA THR A 194 3.23 11.14 -0.07
C THR A 194 3.55 9.73 0.41
N SER A 195 2.70 9.20 1.28
CA SER A 195 2.83 7.83 1.78
C SER A 195 2.26 6.82 0.78
N LEU A 196 3.09 5.85 0.40
CA LEU A 196 2.79 4.84 -0.62
C LEU A 196 2.95 3.45 -0.03
N CYS A 197 2.03 2.54 -0.38
CA CYS A 197 2.15 1.12 -0.06
C CYS A 197 1.97 0.26 -1.32
N PHE A 198 2.87 -0.69 -1.51
CA PHE A 198 2.87 -1.65 -2.61
C PHE A 198 2.69 -3.06 -2.05
N ALA A 199 1.65 -3.76 -2.52
CA ALA A 199 1.34 -5.13 -2.15
C ALA A 199 1.39 -6.01 -3.41
N SER A 200 2.47 -6.78 -3.57
CA SER A 200 2.62 -7.76 -4.66
C SER A 200 2.24 -9.16 -4.18
N CYS A 201 1.23 -9.76 -4.78
CA CYS A 201 0.59 -10.98 -4.30
C CYS A 201 0.72 -12.16 -5.28
N HIS A 202 0.66 -13.36 -4.72
CA HIS A 202 0.45 -14.61 -5.45
C HIS A 202 -0.57 -15.44 -4.66
N LEU A 203 -1.83 -15.39 -5.09
CA LEU A 203 -2.95 -15.97 -4.34
C LEU A 203 -3.27 -17.40 -4.77
N ALA A 204 -4.10 -18.10 -3.99
CA ALA A 204 -4.47 -19.49 -4.26
C ALA A 204 -4.98 -19.72 -5.71
N ALA A 205 -4.40 -20.73 -6.36
CA ALA A 205 -4.73 -21.11 -7.74
C ALA A 205 -5.97 -22.02 -7.82
N HIS A 206 -6.39 -22.34 -9.05
CA HIS A 206 -7.56 -23.15 -9.43
C HIS A 206 -8.92 -22.43 -9.33
N GLN A 207 -9.91 -22.97 -10.04
CA GLN A 207 -11.17 -22.27 -10.35
C GLN A 207 -12.33 -22.55 -9.39
N ASP A 208 -12.30 -23.70 -8.69
CA ASP A 208 -13.41 -24.13 -7.84
C ASP A 208 -13.72 -23.12 -6.71
N GLN A 209 -14.96 -23.15 -6.21
CA GLN A 209 -15.45 -22.23 -5.19
C GLN A 209 -14.54 -22.14 -3.95
N LYS A 210 -14.05 -23.28 -3.44
CA LYS A 210 -13.12 -23.31 -2.29
C LYS A 210 -11.85 -22.48 -2.50
N PHE A 211 -11.36 -22.38 -3.74
CA PHE A 211 -10.17 -21.59 -4.07
C PHE A 211 -10.51 -20.11 -4.24
N LEU A 212 -11.72 -19.78 -4.71
CA LEU A 212 -12.22 -18.42 -4.68
C LEU A 212 -12.32 -17.90 -3.23
N ASP A 213 -12.89 -18.71 -2.34
CA ASP A 213 -12.99 -18.38 -0.91
C ASP A 213 -11.60 -18.25 -0.27
N LYS A 214 -10.66 -19.14 -0.64
CA LYS A 214 -9.27 -19.06 -0.20
C LYS A 214 -8.57 -17.78 -0.69
N ARG A 215 -8.76 -17.34 -1.95
CA ARG A 215 -8.21 -16.07 -2.44
C ARG A 215 -8.73 -14.87 -1.65
N ASN A 216 -10.03 -14.85 -1.31
CA ASN A 216 -10.61 -13.81 -0.47
C ASN A 216 -10.01 -13.83 0.95
N SER A 217 -9.82 -15.03 1.51
CA SER A 217 -9.15 -15.23 2.80
C SER A 217 -7.70 -14.76 2.77
N ASP A 218 -6.95 -15.10 1.72
CA ASP A 218 -5.56 -14.64 1.53
C ASP A 218 -5.48 -13.11 1.50
N CYS A 219 -6.39 -12.44 0.77
CA CYS A 219 -6.47 -10.98 0.77
C CYS A 219 -6.68 -10.41 2.17
N ALA A 220 -7.59 -11.01 2.96
CA ALA A 220 -7.85 -10.58 4.31
C ALA A 220 -6.65 -10.80 5.24
N THR A 221 -5.96 -11.95 5.14
CA THR A 221 -4.73 -12.22 5.91
C THR A 221 -3.64 -11.20 5.60
N ILE A 222 -3.44 -10.87 4.33
CA ILE A 222 -2.42 -9.89 3.91
C ILE A 222 -2.79 -8.47 4.38
N LEU A 223 -4.05 -8.05 4.26
CA LEU A 223 -4.53 -6.74 4.75
C LEU A 223 -4.48 -6.59 6.28
N GLY A 224 -4.65 -7.70 7.01
CA GLY A 224 -4.59 -7.74 8.47
C GLY A 224 -3.18 -7.92 9.05
N ALA A 225 -2.15 -7.95 8.21
CA ALA A 225 -0.78 -8.08 8.66
C ALA A 225 -0.35 -6.85 9.49
N GLN A 226 0.47 -7.08 10.51
CA GLN A 226 1.02 -6.00 11.33
C GLN A 226 2.12 -5.28 10.55
N PHE A 227 1.74 -4.22 9.84
CA PHE A 227 2.59 -3.47 8.92
C PHE A 227 2.28 -1.98 9.01
N GLY A 228 3.31 -1.14 9.18
CA GLY A 228 3.11 0.29 9.47
C GLY A 228 2.54 0.53 10.86
N GLN A 229 1.45 1.29 10.95
CA GLN A 229 0.74 1.54 12.20
C GLN A 229 -0.02 0.30 12.65
N LYS A 230 0.39 -0.27 13.80
CA LYS A 230 -0.21 -1.48 14.38
C LYS A 230 -1.71 -1.32 14.59
N ASN A 231 -2.45 -2.41 14.42
CA ASN A 231 -3.93 -2.48 14.51
C ASN A 231 -4.71 -1.63 13.50
N VAL A 232 -4.05 -0.83 12.66
CA VAL A 232 -4.69 -0.15 11.53
C VAL A 232 -4.49 -0.99 10.29
N SER A 233 -5.57 -1.36 9.60
CA SER A 233 -5.43 -2.12 8.35
C SER A 233 -4.66 -1.30 7.32
N ILE A 234 -3.86 -1.99 6.49
CA ILE A 234 -2.95 -1.39 5.50
C ILE A 234 -3.67 -0.33 4.65
N ASP A 235 -4.90 -0.61 4.26
CA ASP A 235 -5.67 0.20 3.33
C ASP A 235 -6.43 1.36 4.00
N HIS A 236 -6.03 1.73 5.23
CA HIS A 236 -6.53 2.84 6.05
C HIS A 236 -5.43 3.75 6.62
N GLN A 237 -4.16 3.57 6.24
CA GLN A 237 -3.03 4.29 6.84
C GLN A 237 -2.02 4.91 5.86
N PHE A 238 -2.24 4.76 4.54
CA PHE A 238 -1.38 5.32 3.50
C PHE A 238 -2.19 6.14 2.50
N ASP A 239 -1.64 7.25 2.00
CA ASP A 239 -2.29 8.13 1.03
C ASP A 239 -2.76 7.33 -0.18
N HIS A 240 -1.88 6.47 -0.71
CA HIS A 240 -2.14 5.60 -1.84
C HIS A 240 -1.57 4.20 -1.64
N CYS A 241 -2.42 3.19 -1.83
CA CYS A 241 -2.04 1.79 -1.84
C CYS A 241 -2.22 1.19 -3.24
N PHE A 242 -1.29 0.33 -3.65
CA PHE A 242 -1.33 -0.44 -4.89
C PHE A 242 -1.29 -1.92 -4.57
N TRP A 243 -2.26 -2.68 -5.09
CA TRP A 243 -2.40 -4.11 -4.87
C TRP A 243 -2.35 -4.83 -6.21
N PHE A 244 -1.36 -5.69 -6.42
CA PHE A 244 -1.09 -6.26 -7.73
C PHE A 244 -0.43 -7.62 -7.65
N GLY A 245 -0.31 -8.29 -8.80
CA GLY A 245 0.29 -9.61 -8.89
C GLY A 245 -0.58 -10.63 -9.60
N ASP A 246 -0.19 -11.90 -9.49
CA ASP A 246 -1.01 -13.04 -9.87
C ASP A 246 -2.05 -13.31 -8.77
N LEU A 247 -3.19 -12.63 -8.90
CA LEU A 247 -4.30 -12.75 -7.98
C LEU A 247 -5.13 -14.03 -8.22
N ASN A 248 -4.88 -14.75 -9.33
CA ASN A 248 -5.45 -16.05 -9.63
C ASN A 248 -6.99 -16.14 -9.71
N TYR A 249 -7.72 -15.02 -9.70
CA TYR A 249 -9.17 -15.01 -9.96
C TYR A 249 -9.46 -15.39 -11.41
N ARG A 250 -10.57 -16.11 -11.63
CA ARG A 250 -10.88 -16.77 -12.92
C ARG A 250 -12.09 -16.13 -13.60
N LEU A 251 -12.19 -16.34 -14.90
CA LEU A 251 -13.40 -16.01 -15.66
C LEU A 251 -14.47 -17.09 -15.46
N ASP A 252 -15.70 -16.64 -15.17
CA ASP A 252 -16.89 -17.48 -15.07
C ASP A 252 -18.09 -16.82 -15.76
N LEU A 253 -18.44 -17.32 -16.95
CA LEU A 253 -19.57 -16.82 -17.73
C LEU A 253 -20.95 -17.06 -17.07
N SER A 254 -20.99 -17.74 -15.93
CA SER A 254 -22.21 -17.96 -15.15
C SER A 254 -22.70 -16.70 -14.45
N TYR A 255 -21.83 -15.72 -14.21
CA TYR A 255 -22.24 -14.44 -13.60
C TYR A 255 -23.23 -13.67 -14.47
N SER A 256 -22.98 -13.58 -15.79
CA SER A 256 -23.89 -12.90 -16.72
C SER A 256 -24.91 -13.84 -17.36
N ALA A 257 -24.59 -15.14 -17.45
CA ALA A 257 -25.43 -16.13 -18.12
C ALA A 257 -25.43 -17.45 -17.32
N PRO A 258 -26.26 -17.56 -16.27
CA PRO A 258 -26.29 -18.70 -15.36
C PRO A 258 -26.92 -19.91 -16.06
N ARG A 259 -26.07 -20.77 -16.61
CA ARG A 259 -26.45 -22.04 -17.24
C ARG A 259 -25.33 -23.04 -17.08
N GLN A 260 -25.70 -24.32 -17.09
CA GLN A 260 -24.73 -25.40 -16.98
C GLN A 260 -23.82 -25.45 -18.20
N ARG A 261 -22.50 -25.44 -17.96
CA ARG A 261 -21.45 -25.59 -18.96
C ARG A 261 -20.47 -26.63 -18.46
N ASN A 262 -20.07 -27.55 -19.34
CA ASN A 262 -18.84 -28.29 -19.10
C ASN A 262 -17.63 -27.41 -19.44
N HIS A 263 -16.44 -27.87 -19.08
CA HIS A 263 -15.19 -27.13 -19.25
C HIS A 263 -14.94 -26.73 -20.71
N GLU A 264 -15.05 -27.66 -21.64
CA GLU A 264 -14.80 -27.43 -23.08
C GLU A 264 -15.71 -26.35 -23.66
N LYS A 265 -17.02 -26.43 -23.36
CA LYS A 265 -17.99 -25.45 -23.82
C LYS A 265 -17.73 -24.07 -23.23
N HIS A 266 -17.35 -24.01 -21.96
CA HIS A 266 -17.00 -22.76 -21.32
C HIS A 266 -15.76 -22.12 -21.97
N CYS A 267 -14.68 -22.89 -22.19
CA CYS A 267 -13.50 -22.44 -22.92
C CYS A 267 -13.84 -21.93 -24.32
N ALA A 268 -14.66 -22.65 -25.09
CA ALA A 268 -15.04 -22.25 -26.44
C ALA A 268 -15.80 -20.91 -26.48
N GLU A 269 -16.70 -20.69 -25.53
CA GLU A 269 -17.46 -19.45 -25.41
C GLU A 269 -16.57 -18.27 -24.99
N VAL A 270 -15.68 -18.49 -24.01
CA VAL A 270 -14.68 -17.48 -23.63
C VAL A 270 -13.79 -17.13 -24.82
N MET A 271 -13.29 -18.13 -25.56
CA MET A 271 -12.48 -17.90 -26.75
C MET A 271 -13.23 -17.18 -27.87
N THR A 272 -14.55 -17.37 -27.98
CA THR A 272 -15.39 -16.61 -28.91
C THR A 272 -15.41 -15.13 -28.55
N LEU A 273 -15.54 -14.80 -27.26
CA LEU A 273 -15.46 -13.42 -26.78
C LEU A 273 -14.05 -12.83 -26.95
N VAL A 274 -13.00 -13.63 -26.73
CA VAL A 274 -11.60 -13.22 -26.92
C VAL A 274 -11.33 -12.87 -28.37
N ARG A 275 -11.69 -13.74 -29.32
CA ARG A 275 -11.52 -13.48 -30.77
C ARG A 275 -12.31 -12.26 -31.23
N ALA A 276 -13.49 -12.05 -30.66
CA ALA A 276 -14.33 -10.87 -30.91
C ALA A 276 -13.86 -9.61 -30.16
N LYS A 277 -12.75 -9.69 -29.40
CA LYS A 277 -12.20 -8.60 -28.57
C LYS A 277 -13.22 -7.97 -27.61
N LYS A 278 -14.17 -8.78 -27.10
CA LYS A 278 -15.22 -8.34 -26.18
C LYS A 278 -14.71 -8.28 -24.74
N TRP A 279 -13.66 -7.48 -24.50
CA TRP A 279 -12.98 -7.37 -23.21
C TRP A 279 -13.92 -6.94 -22.09
N ALA A 280 -14.77 -5.94 -22.34
CA ALA A 280 -15.74 -5.48 -21.35
C ALA A 280 -16.70 -6.60 -20.90
N ALA A 281 -17.19 -7.42 -21.84
CA ALA A 281 -18.07 -8.55 -21.52
C ALA A 281 -17.35 -9.63 -20.70
N LEU A 282 -16.06 -9.89 -20.98
CA LEU A 282 -15.25 -10.79 -20.16
C LEU A 282 -15.05 -10.22 -18.76
N ASN A 283 -14.76 -8.92 -18.62
CA ASN A 283 -14.62 -8.28 -17.30
C ASN A 283 -15.91 -8.37 -16.47
N GLN A 284 -17.11 -8.34 -17.07
CA GLN A 284 -18.37 -8.55 -16.34
C GLN A 284 -18.54 -9.97 -15.77
N ASN A 285 -17.71 -10.91 -16.20
CA ASN A 285 -17.71 -12.31 -15.77
C ASN A 285 -16.43 -12.68 -15.00
N ASP A 286 -15.68 -11.68 -14.55
CA ASP A 286 -14.45 -11.85 -13.77
C ASP A 286 -14.76 -12.05 -12.29
N GLN A 287 -14.28 -13.15 -11.68
CA GLN A 287 -14.53 -13.44 -10.27
C GLN A 287 -14.08 -12.29 -9.34
N LEU A 288 -12.92 -11.67 -9.60
CA LEU A 288 -12.40 -10.59 -8.75
C LEU A 288 -13.34 -9.39 -8.72
N LYS A 289 -13.84 -8.96 -9.89
CA LYS A 289 -14.85 -7.90 -9.99
C LYS A 289 -16.05 -8.17 -9.07
N HIS A 290 -16.60 -9.38 -9.13
CA HIS A 290 -17.74 -9.77 -8.29
C HIS A 290 -17.41 -9.83 -6.80
N GLN A 291 -16.19 -10.21 -6.42
CA GLN A 291 -15.77 -10.20 -5.01
C GLN A 291 -15.60 -8.78 -4.47
N VAL A 292 -15.07 -7.85 -5.28
CA VAL A 292 -14.90 -6.44 -4.91
C VAL A 292 -16.26 -5.73 -4.84
N GLU A 293 -17.08 -5.84 -5.88
CA GLU A 293 -18.40 -5.20 -5.93
C GLU A 293 -19.37 -5.78 -4.89
N GLY A 294 -19.26 -7.09 -4.64
CA GLY A 294 -19.99 -7.77 -3.57
C GLY A 294 -19.42 -7.55 -2.17
N LYS A 295 -18.37 -6.72 -2.00
CA LYS A 295 -17.71 -6.40 -0.72
C LYS A 295 -17.20 -7.63 0.06
N LYS A 296 -16.84 -8.71 -0.66
CA LYS A 296 -16.33 -9.98 -0.11
C LYS A 296 -14.80 -10.01 0.02
N ALA A 297 -14.11 -9.16 -0.73
CA ALA A 297 -12.67 -8.92 -0.64
C ALA A 297 -12.34 -7.53 -1.19
N LEU A 298 -11.27 -6.91 -0.68
CA LEU A 298 -10.76 -5.62 -1.14
C LEU A 298 -11.85 -4.53 -1.26
N THR A 299 -12.74 -4.45 -0.27
CA THR A 299 -13.84 -3.47 -0.22
C THR A 299 -13.30 -2.04 -0.31
N GLY A 300 -13.83 -1.26 -1.25
CA GLY A 300 -13.45 0.13 -1.47
C GLY A 300 -12.17 0.33 -2.29
N TRP A 301 -11.54 -0.73 -2.78
CA TRP A 301 -10.47 -0.66 -3.77
C TRP A 301 -11.03 -0.45 -5.18
N GLU A 302 -10.32 0.32 -6.00
CA GLU A 302 -10.65 0.57 -7.39
C GLU A 302 -10.02 -0.52 -8.26
N LEU A 303 -10.87 -1.24 -9.02
CA LEU A 303 -10.45 -2.28 -9.96
C LEU A 303 -10.60 -1.76 -11.41
N PRO A 304 -9.51 -1.33 -12.07
CA PRO A 304 -9.58 -0.91 -13.45
C PRO A 304 -9.94 -2.09 -14.38
N PRO A 305 -10.75 -1.86 -15.43
CA PRO A 305 -11.08 -2.90 -16.39
C PRO A 305 -9.84 -3.31 -17.19
N ALA A 306 -9.62 -4.61 -17.34
CA ALA A 306 -8.59 -5.16 -18.21
C ALA A 306 -9.09 -5.14 -19.66
N LEU A 307 -8.78 -4.07 -20.41
CA LEU A 307 -9.23 -3.88 -21.80
C LEU A 307 -8.24 -4.47 -22.83
N PHE A 308 -7.72 -5.65 -22.51
CA PHE A 308 -6.77 -6.44 -23.30
C PHE A 308 -7.13 -7.93 -23.15
N PRO A 309 -6.53 -8.87 -23.91
CA PRO A 309 -6.90 -10.28 -23.80
C PRO A 309 -6.47 -10.91 -22.46
N PRO A 310 -7.15 -11.98 -21.98
CA PRO A 310 -6.78 -12.69 -20.76
C PRO A 310 -5.30 -13.08 -20.71
N THR A 311 -4.65 -12.88 -19.57
CA THR A 311 -3.19 -13.03 -19.42
C THR A 311 -2.76 -14.48 -19.21
N PHE A 312 -3.69 -15.37 -18.81
CA PHE A 312 -3.45 -16.78 -18.49
C PHE A 312 -4.56 -17.67 -19.09
N LYS A 313 -4.36 -18.94 -19.44
CA LYS A 313 -3.09 -19.68 -19.56
C LYS A 313 -2.65 -19.66 -21.02
N ARG A 314 -1.53 -19.00 -21.31
CA ARG A 314 -1.01 -18.86 -22.68
C ARG A 314 -0.14 -20.04 -23.06
N VAL A 315 -0.04 -20.31 -24.36
CA VAL A 315 0.99 -21.21 -24.88
C VAL A 315 2.32 -20.44 -24.89
N ARG A 316 3.36 -20.99 -24.26
CA ARG A 316 4.69 -20.37 -24.24
C ARG A 316 5.25 -20.24 -25.65
N HIS A 317 6.02 -19.18 -25.88
CA HIS A 317 6.63 -18.83 -27.15
C HIS A 317 5.63 -18.53 -28.30
N THR A 318 4.36 -18.31 -27.96
CA THR A 318 3.33 -17.82 -28.87
C THR A 318 2.80 -16.45 -28.41
N LEU A 319 2.25 -15.68 -29.34
CA LEU A 319 1.74 -14.35 -29.04
C LEU A 319 0.32 -14.42 -28.47
N ASP A 320 -0.58 -15.14 -29.14
CA ASP A 320 -2.02 -15.06 -28.92
C ASP A 320 -2.72 -16.40 -28.62
N GLU A 321 -1.99 -17.51 -28.52
CA GLU A 321 -2.57 -18.84 -28.27
C GLU A 321 -2.80 -19.14 -26.78
N TYR A 322 -3.78 -19.99 -26.49
CA TYR A 322 -4.20 -20.40 -25.15
C TYR A 322 -4.18 -21.91 -24.96
N LEU A 323 -3.72 -22.37 -23.79
CA LEU A 323 -3.83 -23.75 -23.34
C LEU A 323 -5.18 -23.95 -22.64
N LEU A 324 -6.11 -24.60 -23.32
CA LEU A 324 -7.51 -24.74 -22.87
C LEU A 324 -7.72 -25.78 -21.75
N GLU A 325 -6.66 -26.32 -21.15
CA GLU A 325 -6.70 -27.06 -19.86
C GLU A 325 -7.23 -26.18 -18.71
N ARG A 326 -7.17 -24.86 -18.91
CA ARG A 326 -7.72 -23.83 -18.03
C ARG A 326 -8.54 -22.87 -18.88
N VAL A 327 -9.63 -22.37 -18.31
CA VAL A 327 -10.39 -21.28 -18.94
C VAL A 327 -9.50 -20.04 -18.99
N PRO A 328 -9.30 -19.41 -20.17
CA PRO A 328 -8.58 -18.14 -20.26
C PRO A 328 -9.11 -17.14 -19.23
N SER A 329 -8.23 -16.51 -18.44
CA SER A 329 -8.58 -15.70 -17.26
C SER A 329 -7.63 -14.51 -17.06
N TYR A 330 -8.13 -13.46 -16.39
CA TYR A 330 -7.35 -12.29 -15.96
C TYR A 330 -6.75 -12.53 -14.57
N CYS A 331 -5.77 -13.43 -14.49
CA CYS A 331 -5.09 -13.76 -13.24
C CYS A 331 -4.24 -12.59 -12.72
N ASP A 332 -3.54 -11.91 -13.64
CA ASP A 332 -2.61 -10.83 -13.32
C ASP A 332 -3.36 -9.49 -13.29
N ARG A 333 -3.33 -8.78 -12.15
CA ARG A 333 -4.15 -7.56 -11.93
C ARG A 333 -3.38 -6.45 -11.20
N VAL A 334 -3.90 -5.23 -11.33
CA VAL A 334 -3.55 -4.07 -10.49
C VAL A 334 -4.84 -3.46 -9.98
N LEU A 335 -4.91 -3.21 -8.67
CA LEU A 335 -5.93 -2.43 -7.98
C LEU A 335 -5.24 -1.31 -7.22
N TYR A 336 -6.00 -0.28 -6.88
CA TYR A 336 -5.49 0.81 -6.07
C TYR A 336 -6.55 1.34 -5.13
N LYS A 337 -6.12 1.89 -4.00
CA LYS A 337 -6.99 2.58 -3.04
C LYS A 337 -6.29 3.84 -2.57
N SER A 338 -7.06 4.87 -2.30
CA SER A 338 -6.55 6.09 -1.66
C SER A 338 -7.39 6.41 -0.45
N LEU A 339 -6.80 7.08 0.54
CA LEU A 339 -7.58 7.59 1.66
C LEU A 339 -8.73 8.48 1.17
N PRO A 340 -9.86 8.54 1.91
CA PRO A 340 -10.99 9.38 1.56
C PRO A 340 -10.56 10.83 1.27
N GLY A 341 -11.08 11.44 0.20
CA GLY A 341 -10.67 12.79 -0.23
C GLY A 341 -9.40 12.83 -1.10
N LEU A 342 -8.52 11.81 -1.06
CA LEU A 342 -7.31 11.75 -1.89
C LEU A 342 -7.51 11.01 -3.22
N ARG A 343 -8.69 10.43 -3.49
CA ARG A 343 -8.95 9.70 -4.75
C ARG A 343 -8.69 10.54 -5.99
N GLY A 344 -9.01 11.84 -5.96
CA GLY A 344 -8.76 12.76 -7.08
C GLY A 344 -7.27 13.05 -7.33
N SER A 345 -6.41 12.75 -6.35
CA SER A 345 -4.96 12.89 -6.45
C SER A 345 -4.27 11.72 -7.15
N LEU A 346 -4.94 10.57 -7.31
CA LEU A 346 -4.41 9.40 -7.98
C LEU A 346 -5.15 9.13 -9.29
N LYS A 347 -4.45 9.20 -10.41
CA LYS A 347 -5.02 8.99 -11.75
C LYS A 347 -4.30 7.85 -12.46
N LEU A 348 -5.04 6.79 -12.79
CA LEU A 348 -4.58 5.77 -13.73
C LEU A 348 -4.50 6.37 -15.13
N GLN A 349 -3.30 6.40 -15.71
CA GLN A 349 -3.03 6.92 -17.05
C GLN A 349 -3.14 5.80 -18.10
N ARG A 350 -2.64 4.61 -17.77
CA ARG A 350 -2.59 3.47 -18.69
C ARG A 350 -2.58 2.17 -17.93
N PHE A 351 -3.29 1.16 -18.42
CA PHE A 351 -3.20 -0.23 -17.97
C PHE A 351 -3.07 -1.15 -19.20
N SER A 352 -1.98 -1.91 -19.27
CA SER A 352 -1.60 -2.64 -20.48
C SER A 352 -1.09 -4.04 -20.18
N CYS A 353 -1.23 -4.91 -21.18
CA CYS A 353 -0.64 -6.24 -21.27
C CYS A 353 0.40 -6.25 -22.40
N PHE A 354 1.51 -6.97 -22.20
CA PHE A 354 2.65 -7.00 -23.14
C PHE A 354 2.75 -8.36 -23.82
N GLU A 355 1.95 -8.57 -24.87
CA GLU A 355 1.78 -9.89 -25.52
C GLU A 355 3.05 -10.40 -26.23
N ALA A 356 3.94 -9.49 -26.64
CA ALA A 356 5.22 -9.82 -27.28
C ALA A 356 6.18 -10.58 -26.33
N ILE A 357 6.03 -10.41 -25.01
CA ILE A 357 6.76 -11.20 -24.02
C ILE A 357 6.03 -12.52 -23.81
N ALA A 358 6.62 -13.61 -24.30
CA ALA A 358 5.98 -14.92 -24.38
C ALA A 358 6.74 -16.07 -23.71
N THR A 359 7.75 -15.79 -22.87
CA THR A 359 8.53 -16.87 -22.21
C THR A 359 7.74 -17.63 -21.14
N SER A 360 6.72 -16.99 -20.55
CA SER A 360 5.83 -17.56 -19.55
C SER A 360 4.45 -17.89 -20.15
N ASP A 361 3.69 -18.75 -19.48
CA ASP A 361 2.27 -18.99 -19.72
C ASP A 361 1.36 -17.88 -19.15
N HIS A 362 1.97 -16.86 -18.52
CA HIS A 362 1.37 -15.57 -18.21
C HIS A 362 1.98 -14.44 -19.06
N LYS A 363 1.18 -13.46 -19.44
CA LYS A 363 1.65 -12.22 -20.06
C LYS A 363 1.91 -11.13 -19.01
N PRO A 364 3.02 -10.38 -19.09
CA PRO A 364 3.28 -9.26 -18.19
C PRO A 364 2.21 -8.18 -18.34
N ILE A 365 1.95 -7.49 -17.23
CA ILE A 365 1.07 -6.31 -17.18
C ILE A 365 1.82 -5.11 -16.59
N ALA A 366 1.36 -3.91 -16.93
CA ALA A 366 1.78 -2.70 -16.23
C ALA A 366 0.67 -1.65 -16.16
N ALA A 367 0.62 -0.93 -15.04
CA ALA A 367 -0.26 0.20 -14.82
C ALA A 367 0.56 1.45 -14.48
N ALA A 368 0.34 2.53 -15.23
CA ALA A 368 0.98 3.82 -15.05
C ALA A 368 0.03 4.79 -14.35
N PHE A 369 0.50 5.44 -13.29
CA PHE A 369 -0.26 6.36 -12.46
C PHE A 369 0.40 7.73 -12.40
N GLN A 370 -0.43 8.75 -12.28
CA GLN A 370 -0.03 10.11 -11.88
C GLN A 370 -0.58 10.37 -10.47
N VAL A 371 0.28 10.84 -9.57
CA VAL A 371 -0.03 11.08 -8.16
C VAL A 371 0.29 12.51 -7.79
N ASN A 372 -0.73 13.30 -7.44
CA ASN A 372 -0.50 14.63 -6.88
C ASN A 372 0.11 14.47 -5.48
N GLN A 373 1.23 15.16 -5.24
CA GLN A 373 1.91 15.07 -3.96
C GLN A 373 1.06 15.64 -2.83
N THR A 374 1.09 14.95 -1.69
CA THR A 374 0.51 15.39 -0.43
C THR A 374 1.35 16.57 0.07
N PRO A 375 0.75 17.68 0.52
CA PRO A 375 1.52 18.76 1.11
C PRO A 375 2.21 18.30 2.40
N GLN A 376 3.38 18.87 2.70
CA GLN A 376 4.01 18.66 4.00
C GLN A 376 3.07 19.18 5.11
N ILE A 377 2.74 18.32 6.06
CA ILE A 377 1.93 18.63 7.24
C ILE A 377 2.89 18.97 8.37
N ASN A 378 2.78 20.16 8.97
CA ASN A 378 3.60 20.51 10.13
C ASN A 378 2.88 20.14 11.41
N SER A 379 3.47 19.22 12.18
CA SER A 379 2.98 18.92 13.51
C SER A 379 3.53 19.93 14.52
N GLY A 380 2.64 20.64 15.23
CA GLY A 380 2.94 21.57 16.31
C GLY A 380 2.98 20.91 17.70
N SER A 381 2.86 21.72 18.75
CA SER A 381 2.79 21.26 20.14
C SER A 381 1.34 21.02 20.60
N ALA A 382 1.17 20.26 21.68
CA ALA A 382 -0.14 20.03 22.30
C ALA A 382 -0.81 21.33 22.80
N GLU A 383 -0.01 22.32 23.21
CA GLU A 383 -0.48 23.62 23.74
C GLU A 383 -1.26 24.45 22.70
N ASN A 384 -1.00 24.22 21.41
CA ASN A 384 -1.66 24.93 20.30
C ASN A 384 -2.32 23.94 19.34
N SER A 385 -2.91 22.86 19.87
CA SER A 385 -3.53 21.80 19.09
C SER A 385 -4.94 22.18 18.61
N THR A 386 -5.32 21.60 17.47
CA THR A 386 -6.71 21.64 16.98
C THR A 386 -7.55 20.64 17.77
N LEU A 387 -8.66 21.11 18.32
CA LEU A 387 -9.60 20.28 19.07
C LEU A 387 -10.62 19.65 18.12
N VAL A 388 -10.76 18.32 18.20
CA VAL A 388 -11.80 17.56 17.50
C VAL A 388 -12.72 16.91 18.51
N GLU A 389 -14.00 17.22 18.41
CA GLU A 389 -15.06 16.67 19.25
C GLU A 389 -16.01 15.85 18.39
N ILE A 390 -16.36 14.66 18.89
CA ILE A 390 -17.28 13.74 18.24
C ILE A 390 -18.47 13.54 19.17
N SER A 391 -19.68 13.74 18.65
CA SER A 391 -20.93 13.54 19.38
C SER A 391 -21.84 12.57 18.64
N GLU A 392 -22.83 12.01 19.34
CA GLU A 392 -23.81 11.08 18.76
C GLU A 392 -23.15 9.91 18.00
N LEU A 393 -22.03 9.38 18.52
CA LEU A 393 -21.29 8.29 17.88
C LEU A 393 -22.08 6.99 18.02
N ILE A 394 -22.37 6.35 16.89
CA ILE A 394 -23.17 5.13 16.80
C ILE A 394 -22.51 4.15 15.84
N GLY A 395 -22.34 2.90 16.27
CA GLY A 395 -22.07 1.76 15.41
C GLY A 395 -23.38 1.10 14.97
N LYS A 396 -23.46 0.66 13.72
CA LYS A 396 -24.61 -0.05 13.16
C LYS A 396 -24.14 -1.31 12.46
N ASP A 397 -24.82 -2.41 12.74
CA ASP A 397 -24.59 -3.72 12.11
C ASP A 397 -23.09 -4.12 12.14
N LEU A 398 -22.41 -3.87 13.26
CA LEU A 398 -21.05 -4.32 13.48
C LEU A 398 -21.02 -5.85 13.59
N LEU A 399 -19.84 -6.45 13.41
CA LEU A 399 -19.67 -7.89 13.56
C LEU A 399 -19.90 -8.30 15.02
N GLY A 400 -20.63 -9.39 15.25
CA GLY A 400 -20.67 -10.05 16.55
C GLY A 400 -19.64 -11.18 16.58
N LEU A 401 -18.64 -11.07 17.46
CA LEU A 401 -17.52 -12.02 17.56
C LEU A 401 -17.64 -12.96 18.76
N ASP A 402 -18.47 -12.61 19.75
CA ASP A 402 -18.76 -13.47 20.90
C ASP A 402 -19.57 -14.71 20.51
N ILE A 403 -19.52 -15.73 21.37
CA ILE A 403 -20.30 -16.98 21.22
C ILE A 403 -21.81 -16.69 21.08
N ALA A 404 -22.31 -15.62 21.71
CA ALA A 404 -23.71 -15.20 21.62
C ALA A 404 -24.07 -14.50 20.29
N GLY A 405 -23.09 -14.24 19.42
CA GLY A 405 -23.26 -13.48 18.18
C GLY A 405 -23.37 -11.96 18.40
N LEU A 406 -22.91 -11.48 19.57
CA LEU A 406 -22.78 -10.07 19.93
C LEU A 406 -21.29 -9.71 20.08
N SER A 407 -20.99 -8.50 20.56
CA SER A 407 -19.63 -8.03 20.88
C SER A 407 -19.69 -6.98 21.99
N ASP A 408 -18.53 -6.64 22.55
CA ASP A 408 -18.26 -5.57 23.49
C ASP A 408 -17.43 -4.45 22.82
N PRO A 409 -18.00 -3.70 21.86
CA PRO A 409 -17.26 -2.74 21.05
C PRO A 409 -16.75 -1.52 21.83
N TYR A 410 -15.55 -1.09 21.47
CA TYR A 410 -14.99 0.23 21.75
C TYR A 410 -14.17 0.76 20.56
N VAL A 411 -13.96 2.07 20.49
CA VAL A 411 -13.25 2.70 19.36
C VAL A 411 -11.93 3.32 19.83
N LYS A 412 -10.82 2.97 19.18
CA LYS A 412 -9.52 3.65 19.30
C LYS A 412 -9.31 4.64 18.15
N PHE A 413 -8.77 5.82 18.47
CA PHE A 413 -8.59 6.90 17.51
C PHE A 413 -7.13 7.04 17.06
N TYR A 414 -6.88 6.70 15.81
CA TYR A 414 -5.59 6.85 15.11
C TYR A 414 -5.69 7.98 14.07
N SER A 415 -4.58 8.28 13.40
CA SER A 415 -4.57 9.24 12.30
C SER A 415 -3.62 8.85 11.17
N THR A 416 -3.86 9.42 9.99
CA THR A 416 -2.84 9.57 8.95
C THR A 416 -2.61 11.07 8.73
N PRO A 417 -1.38 11.60 8.88
CA PRO A 417 -0.17 10.89 9.31
C PRO A 417 -0.27 10.38 10.76
N SER A 418 0.51 9.33 11.08
CA SER A 418 0.38 8.54 12.33
C SER A 418 0.64 9.31 13.62
N ASN A 419 1.34 10.43 13.52
CA ASN A 419 1.71 11.30 14.64
C ASN A 419 0.81 12.54 14.78
N ALA A 420 -0.27 12.66 14.01
CA ALA A 420 -1.15 13.84 14.07
C ALA A 420 -2.07 13.84 15.30
N VAL A 421 -2.61 12.69 15.71
CA VAL A 421 -3.41 12.57 16.95
C VAL A 421 -2.48 12.45 18.14
N GLN A 422 -2.72 13.27 19.17
CA GLN A 422 -2.02 13.17 20.45
C GLN A 422 -2.31 11.84 21.14
N VAL A 423 -1.26 11.21 21.65
CA VAL A 423 -1.31 10.01 22.49
C VAL A 423 -1.01 10.36 23.94
N ASP A 424 -1.39 9.48 24.87
CA ASP A 424 -1.07 9.66 26.28
C ASP A 424 0.44 9.46 26.59
N THR A 425 0.83 9.61 27.85
CA THR A 425 2.23 9.46 28.28
C THR A 425 2.80 8.05 28.09
N SER A 426 1.95 7.04 27.95
CA SER A 426 2.34 5.66 27.64
C SER A 426 2.40 5.38 26.13
N GLY A 427 1.99 6.34 25.30
CA GLY A 427 1.85 6.19 23.86
C GLY A 427 0.55 5.53 23.43
N SER A 428 -0.43 5.38 24.34
CA SER A 428 -1.74 4.82 24.01
C SER A 428 -2.60 5.87 23.30
N HIS A 429 -3.32 5.41 22.28
CA HIS A 429 -4.28 6.22 21.55
C HIS A 429 -5.54 6.47 22.40
N PRO A 430 -6.21 7.64 22.24
CA PRO A 430 -7.51 7.88 22.86
C PRO A 430 -8.52 6.79 22.47
N SER A 431 -9.41 6.43 23.38
CA SER A 431 -10.47 5.46 23.12
C SER A 431 -11.79 5.84 23.79
N THR A 432 -12.89 5.37 23.21
CA THR A 432 -14.20 5.40 23.88
C THR A 432 -14.23 4.43 25.06
N VAL A 433 -15.26 4.52 25.88
CA VAL A 433 -15.62 3.40 26.78
C VAL A 433 -16.13 2.20 25.97
N THR A 434 -16.04 1.02 26.57
CA THR A 434 -16.63 -0.23 26.05
C THR A 434 -18.14 -0.24 26.28
N ILE A 435 -18.90 -0.67 25.27
CA ILE A 435 -20.35 -0.91 25.39
C ILE A 435 -20.58 -2.40 25.23
N SER A 436 -21.10 -3.06 26.26
CA SER A 436 -21.21 -4.52 26.24
C SER A 436 -22.42 -5.06 25.48
N ASN A 437 -22.28 -6.28 24.97
CA ASN A 437 -23.34 -7.13 24.39
C ASN A 437 -24.16 -6.44 23.30
N THR A 438 -23.51 -5.83 22.31
CA THR A 438 -24.19 -5.18 21.20
C THR A 438 -23.36 -5.12 19.91
N CYS A 439 -24.03 -5.32 18.78
CA CYS A 439 -23.48 -5.02 17.45
C CYS A 439 -23.88 -3.62 16.96
N SER A 440 -24.58 -2.84 17.79
CA SER A 440 -25.01 -1.47 17.47
C SER A 440 -24.84 -0.55 18.68
N PRO A 441 -23.60 -0.31 19.11
CA PRO A 441 -23.29 0.53 20.26
C PRO A 441 -23.68 1.99 20.02
N MET A 442 -24.13 2.65 21.07
CA MET A 442 -24.37 4.09 21.11
C MET A 442 -23.56 4.69 22.26
N TRP A 443 -22.55 5.49 21.93
CA TRP A 443 -21.73 6.17 22.93
C TRP A 443 -22.33 7.53 23.27
N LYS A 444 -22.50 7.83 24.55
CA LYS A 444 -22.83 9.18 25.02
C LYS A 444 -21.66 10.12 24.76
N ASP A 445 -21.93 11.42 24.65
CA ASP A 445 -20.89 12.41 24.32
C ASP A 445 -19.76 12.47 25.35
N ASP A 446 -20.03 12.16 26.63
CA ASP A 446 -19.03 12.07 27.70
C ASP A 446 -18.22 10.75 27.67
N GLN A 447 -18.67 9.77 26.90
CA GLN A 447 -18.01 8.48 26.67
C GLN A 447 -17.09 8.49 25.44
N VAL A 448 -17.07 9.59 24.69
CA VAL A 448 -16.19 9.80 23.52
C VAL A 448 -15.11 10.83 23.88
N PRO A 449 -13.82 10.48 23.79
CA PRO A 449 -12.77 11.40 24.19
C PRO A 449 -12.69 12.59 23.23
N LYS A 450 -12.36 13.76 23.77
CA LYS A 450 -11.90 14.89 22.97
C LYS A 450 -10.53 14.57 22.38
N LEU A 451 -10.37 14.81 21.08
CA LEU A 451 -9.12 14.50 20.39
C LEU A 451 -8.33 15.79 20.15
N HIS A 452 -7.04 15.75 20.44
CA HIS A 452 -6.10 16.83 20.15
C HIS A 452 -5.29 16.46 18.92
N ILE A 453 -5.48 17.22 17.83
CA ILE A 453 -4.71 17.09 16.61
C ILE A 453 -3.56 18.07 16.70
N LEU A 454 -2.33 17.56 16.63
CA LEU A 454 -1.09 18.31 16.74
C LEU A 454 -0.81 19.16 15.48
N CYS A 455 -1.82 19.77 14.89
CA CYS A 455 -1.74 20.75 13.81
C CYS A 455 -2.48 22.00 14.29
N ASP A 456 -1.93 23.18 14.03
CA ASP A 456 -2.43 24.44 14.60
C ASP A 456 -3.11 25.36 13.57
N ASN A 457 -3.20 24.91 12.32
CA ASN A 457 -3.70 25.72 11.22
C ASN A 457 -4.58 24.89 10.27
N GLU A 458 -5.50 25.58 9.60
CA GLU A 458 -6.48 24.97 8.71
C GLU A 458 -5.83 24.23 7.52
N ARG A 459 -4.72 24.76 6.99
CA ARG A 459 -4.03 24.17 5.84
C ARG A 459 -3.62 22.73 6.13
N ASP A 460 -3.01 22.51 7.29
CA ASP A 460 -2.44 21.22 7.66
C ASP A 460 -3.51 20.26 8.19
N VAL A 461 -4.46 20.73 9.01
CA VAL A 461 -5.57 19.91 9.55
C VAL A 461 -6.42 19.30 8.44
N LYS A 462 -6.65 20.02 7.34
CA LYS A 462 -7.41 19.49 6.19
C LYS A 462 -6.80 18.25 5.54
N HIS A 463 -5.51 17.99 5.77
CA HIS A 463 -4.82 16.82 5.24
C HIS A 463 -4.69 15.68 6.26
N VAL A 464 -5.31 15.82 7.44
CA VAL A 464 -5.36 14.76 8.45
C VAL A 464 -6.60 13.89 8.26
N HIS A 465 -6.40 12.59 8.27
CA HIS A 465 -7.47 11.60 8.34
C HIS A 465 -7.50 11.00 9.74
N LEU A 466 -8.66 10.97 10.37
CA LEU A 466 -8.89 10.15 11.55
C LEU A 466 -9.20 8.73 11.11
N THR A 467 -8.57 7.76 11.74
CA THR A 467 -8.88 6.34 11.57
C THR A 467 -9.46 5.80 12.87
N LEU A 468 -10.75 5.51 12.84
CA LEU A 468 -11.51 4.95 13.94
C LEU A 468 -11.40 3.44 13.84
N VAL A 469 -10.65 2.82 14.76
CA VAL A 469 -10.46 1.38 14.83
C VAL A 469 -11.41 0.81 15.87
N ILE A 470 -12.34 -0.03 15.43
CA ILE A 470 -13.32 -0.68 16.28
C ILE A 470 -12.71 -2.00 16.78
N MET A 471 -12.70 -2.16 18.09
CA MET A 471 -12.15 -3.31 18.80
C MET A 471 -13.27 -3.97 19.62
N ASP A 472 -13.19 -5.27 19.76
CA ASP A 472 -14.01 -6.06 20.67
C ASP A 472 -13.22 -6.30 21.95
N TYR A 473 -13.77 -5.93 23.11
CA TYR A 473 -13.10 -6.11 24.38
C TYR A 473 -13.25 -7.55 24.87
N ASP A 474 -12.13 -8.18 25.20
CA ASP A 474 -12.13 -9.52 25.79
C ASP A 474 -11.57 -9.51 27.22
N ALA A 475 -12.33 -10.07 28.16
CA ALA A 475 -11.88 -10.15 29.55
C ALA A 475 -10.73 -11.17 29.77
N THR A 476 -10.62 -12.18 28.91
CA THR A 476 -9.69 -13.32 29.10
C THR A 476 -8.74 -13.59 27.94
N SER A 477 -8.90 -12.85 26.84
CA SER A 477 -8.07 -12.92 25.63
C SER A 477 -7.62 -11.53 25.22
N LYS A 478 -6.88 -11.46 24.12
CA LYS A 478 -6.53 -10.18 23.51
C LYS A 478 -7.72 -9.69 22.70
N ASP A 479 -8.09 -8.43 22.90
CA ASP A 479 -9.11 -7.73 22.10
C ASP A 479 -8.99 -7.97 20.59
N ASP A 480 -10.13 -8.28 19.99
CA ASP A 480 -10.25 -8.60 18.57
C ASP A 480 -10.55 -7.37 17.72
N LEU A 481 -9.98 -7.32 16.52
CA LEU A 481 -10.24 -6.24 15.57
C LEU A 481 -11.59 -6.48 14.89
N MET A 482 -12.54 -5.56 15.08
CA MET A 482 -13.85 -5.61 14.42
C MET A 482 -13.87 -4.88 13.08
N GLY A 483 -12.99 -3.89 12.90
CA GLY A 483 -12.80 -3.19 11.64
C GLY A 483 -12.27 -1.77 11.81
N ALA A 484 -12.13 -1.04 10.71
CA ALA A 484 -11.69 0.35 10.71
C ALA A 484 -12.57 1.21 9.78
N ALA A 485 -12.70 2.48 10.14
CA ALA A 485 -13.31 3.52 9.31
C ALA A 485 -12.42 4.76 9.26
N SER A 486 -12.38 5.45 8.12
CA SER A 486 -11.56 6.65 7.94
C SER A 486 -12.43 7.88 7.70
N VAL A 487 -12.17 8.95 8.44
CA VAL A 487 -12.86 10.24 8.36
C VAL A 487 -11.84 11.34 8.04
N PRO A 488 -11.87 11.95 6.84
CA PRO A 488 -11.01 13.08 6.51
C PRO A 488 -11.49 14.33 7.25
N LEU A 489 -10.58 15.12 7.83
CA LEU A 489 -10.95 16.33 8.58
C LEU A 489 -11.27 17.54 7.70
N ASP A 490 -10.99 17.46 6.39
CA ASP A 490 -11.17 18.55 5.42
C ASP A 490 -12.57 19.16 5.44
N LYS A 491 -13.60 18.31 5.46
CA LYS A 491 -15.01 18.70 5.41
C LYS A 491 -15.53 19.32 6.70
N PHE A 492 -14.79 19.17 7.79
CA PHE A 492 -15.21 19.61 9.13
C PHE A 492 -14.55 20.90 9.59
N CYS A 493 -13.50 21.35 8.88
CA CYS A 493 -12.89 22.66 9.07
C CYS A 493 -13.89 23.74 8.61
N GLN A 494 -14.38 24.56 9.54
CA GLN A 494 -15.32 25.66 9.27
C GLN A 494 -14.80 26.95 9.87
N SER A 495 -15.17 28.10 9.29
CA SER A 495 -14.85 29.41 9.87
C SER A 495 -15.48 29.62 11.24
N ARG A 496 -16.66 29.03 11.46
CA ARG A 496 -17.33 28.91 12.77
C ARG A 496 -17.49 27.42 13.11
N PRO A 497 -16.81 26.91 14.14
CA PRO A 497 -16.91 25.51 14.55
C PRO A 497 -18.35 25.10 14.85
N ARG A 498 -18.81 24.02 14.24
CA ARG A 498 -20.13 23.41 14.48
C ARG A 498 -20.06 21.91 14.24
N PHE A 499 -21.01 21.19 14.82
CA PHE A 499 -21.18 19.76 14.57
C PHE A 499 -21.72 19.51 13.16
N ILE A 500 -21.02 18.71 12.38
CA ILE A 500 -21.42 18.26 11.04
C ILE A 500 -21.49 16.73 11.05
N SER A 501 -22.58 16.18 10.54
CA SER A 501 -22.80 14.74 10.50
C SER A 501 -21.83 14.02 9.56
N PHE A 502 -21.45 12.80 9.93
CA PHE A 502 -20.72 11.87 9.08
C PHE A 502 -21.35 10.48 9.15
N GLU A 503 -21.17 9.73 8.07
CA GLU A 503 -21.50 8.31 7.96
C GLU A 503 -20.40 7.66 7.12
N VAL A 504 -19.75 6.63 7.67
CA VAL A 504 -18.61 5.96 7.05
C VAL A 504 -18.72 4.45 7.20
N PRO A 505 -18.39 3.67 6.15
CA PRO A 505 -18.39 2.21 6.25
C PRO A 505 -17.26 1.73 7.15
N VAL A 506 -17.54 0.68 7.93
CA VAL A 506 -16.54 -0.08 8.66
C VAL A 506 -16.09 -1.25 7.78
N VAL A 507 -14.78 -1.39 7.64
CA VAL A 507 -14.16 -2.46 6.83
C VAL A 507 -13.19 -3.24 7.70
N LEU A 508 -13.33 -4.57 7.70
CA LEU A 508 -12.39 -5.49 8.34
C LEU A 508 -11.62 -6.25 7.27
N ASN A 509 -10.33 -5.94 7.12
CA ASN A 509 -9.41 -6.67 6.23
C ASN A 509 -10.00 -6.87 4.81
N GLY A 510 -10.57 -5.81 4.24
CA GLY A 510 -11.16 -5.81 2.91
C GLY A 510 -12.59 -6.35 2.81
N LYS A 511 -13.27 -6.65 3.92
CA LYS A 511 -14.69 -7.06 3.95
C LYS A 511 -15.54 -6.00 4.65
N ALA A 512 -16.79 -5.85 4.21
CA ALA A 512 -17.75 -5.00 4.93
C ALA A 512 -18.00 -5.52 6.36
N ALA A 513 -18.02 -4.62 7.34
CA ALA A 513 -18.10 -4.95 8.77
C ALA A 513 -18.97 -3.94 9.56
N GLY A 514 -19.97 -3.36 8.89
CA GLY A 514 -20.92 -2.41 9.49
C GLY A 514 -20.70 -0.96 9.07
N THR A 515 -21.27 -0.03 9.83
CA THR A 515 -21.22 1.42 9.56
C THR A 515 -21.05 2.20 10.87
N LEU A 516 -20.27 3.28 10.83
CA LEU A 516 -20.19 4.27 11.91
C LEU A 516 -20.85 5.57 11.48
N THR A 517 -21.65 6.15 12.38
CA THR A 517 -22.28 7.46 12.20
C THR A 517 -22.02 8.35 13.41
N GLY A 518 -22.03 9.67 13.21
CA GLY A 518 -22.00 10.63 14.31
C GLY A 518 -21.92 12.05 13.79
N LYS A 519 -21.51 12.98 14.66
CA LYS A 519 -21.23 14.37 14.29
C LYS A 519 -19.83 14.76 14.76
N ILE A 520 -19.12 15.51 13.93
CA ILE A 520 -17.78 16.01 14.22
C ILE A 520 -17.78 17.53 14.23
N ARG A 521 -17.09 18.11 15.21
CA ARG A 521 -16.73 19.53 15.26
C ARG A 521 -15.21 19.66 15.34
N VAL A 522 -14.64 20.45 14.44
CA VAL A 522 -13.21 20.81 14.44
C VAL A 522 -13.08 22.27 14.87
N THR A 523 -12.24 22.53 15.87
CA THR A 523 -11.97 23.86 16.43
C THR A 523 -10.47 24.13 16.40
N LEU A 524 -10.04 25.00 15.49
CA LEU A 524 -8.64 25.44 15.38
C LEU A 524 -8.27 26.37 16.56
N PRO A 525 -6.99 26.50 16.90
CA PRO A 525 -6.55 27.49 17.86
C PRO A 525 -7.01 28.91 17.50
N GLY A 526 -7.49 29.66 18.49
CA GLY A 526 -8.01 31.01 18.29
C GLY A 526 -9.45 31.08 17.75
N GLN A 527 -10.05 29.97 17.33
CA GLN A 527 -11.50 29.91 17.11
C GLN A 527 -12.18 29.79 18.49
N ALA A 528 -12.84 30.85 18.94
CA ALA A 528 -13.59 30.81 20.19
C ALA A 528 -14.65 29.71 20.11
N THR A 529 -14.71 28.85 21.13
CA THR A 529 -15.92 28.08 21.40
C THR A 529 -16.98 29.11 21.75
N ALA A 530 -17.91 29.39 20.83
CA ALA A 530 -19.10 30.15 21.19
C ALA A 530 -19.73 29.48 22.42
N PRO A 531 -20.02 30.21 23.51
CA PRO A 531 -20.69 29.63 24.65
C PRO A 531 -22.04 29.08 24.17
N ALA A 532 -22.32 27.82 24.53
CA ALA A 532 -23.65 27.26 24.39
C ALA A 532 -24.53 27.95 25.43
N GLU A 533 -25.28 28.99 25.02
CA GLU A 533 -26.56 29.41 25.61
C GLU A 533 -27.04 30.71 24.94
N GLU A 534 -28.05 30.59 24.08
CA GLU A 534 -29.10 31.62 23.99
C GLU A 534 -30.45 30.89 24.05
N THR A 535 -30.87 30.53 25.25
CA THR A 535 -32.28 30.34 25.59
C THR A 535 -32.94 31.72 25.72
N GLY A 536 -33.06 32.43 24.61
CA GLY A 536 -33.85 33.65 24.48
C GLY A 536 -35.00 33.41 23.49
N PRO A 537 -36.21 33.93 23.73
CA PRO A 537 -37.33 33.70 22.83
C PRO A 537 -37.01 34.24 21.44
N GLN A 538 -36.97 33.36 20.44
CA GLN A 538 -36.84 33.74 19.04
C GLN A 538 -38.06 34.58 18.64
N LEU A 539 -37.88 35.88 18.52
CA LEU A 539 -38.79 36.75 17.80
C LEU A 539 -38.69 36.42 16.32
N ILE A 540 -39.64 35.62 15.83
CA ILE A 540 -39.83 35.40 14.40
C ILE A 540 -40.30 36.73 13.78
N ARG A 541 -39.38 37.46 13.15
CA ARG A 541 -39.75 38.50 12.18
C ARG A 541 -40.10 37.82 10.86
N VAL A 542 -41.40 37.57 10.66
CA VAL A 542 -41.93 37.28 9.32
C VAL A 542 -42.00 38.61 8.55
N ALA A 543 -41.21 38.72 7.49
CA ALA A 543 -41.37 39.80 6.52
C ALA A 543 -42.52 39.43 5.56
N GLY A 544 -43.52 40.32 5.45
CA GLY A 544 -44.51 40.29 4.38
C GLY A 544 -45.83 39.60 4.73
N CYS A 545 -46.68 40.29 5.48
CA CYS A 545 -48.14 40.18 5.35
C CYS A 545 -48.79 41.46 5.93
N HIS A 546 -49.40 42.26 5.06
CA HIS A 546 -50.30 43.34 5.47
C HIS A 546 -51.71 42.77 5.53
N CYS A 547 -52.20 42.51 6.75
CA CYS A 547 -53.63 42.36 6.99
C CYS A 547 -54.06 43.46 7.96
N ILE A 548 -54.92 44.35 7.46
CA ILE A 548 -55.63 45.35 8.26
C ILE A 548 -56.81 44.62 8.92
N LEU A 549 -56.90 44.73 10.24
CA LEU A 549 -58.04 44.24 11.03
C LEU A 549 -59.22 45.21 10.87
N SER A 550 -60.39 44.67 10.57
CA SER A 550 -61.70 45.21 10.98
C SER A 550 -62.32 44.25 11.97
#